data_AF-A0A7D8UBS8-F1
#
_entry.id   AF-A0A7D8UBS8-F1
#
_cell.length_a   1.000
_cell.length_b   1.000
_cell.length_c   1.000
_cell.angle_alpha   90.00
_cell.angle_beta   90.00
_cell.angle_gamma   90.00
#
_symmetry.space_group_name_H-M   'P 1'
#
loop_
_entity.id
_entity.type
_entity.pdbx_description
1 polymer ?
#
loop_
_entity_poly.entity_id
_entity_poly.type
_entity_poly.pdbx_seq_one_letter_code
_entity_poly.pdbx_strand_id
1 'polypeptide(L)' 'MPQRCPLAEKASDLGMQVRYLLFGIGGARPTHRILFQVSDTAVNIIRVVHNAQSDITGLNE' A
#
# COMPACT_ATOMS: atom_id res chain seq x y z
N MET A 1 -9.04 3.48 -10.23
CA MET A 1 -8.17 2.65 -11.12
C MET A 1 -6.89 2.32 -10.38
N PRO A 2 -6.58 1.04 -10.13
CA PRO A 2 -5.45 0.60 -9.31
C PRO A 2 -4.08 1.14 -9.76
N GLN A 3 -3.87 1.30 -11.07
CA GLN A 3 -2.61 1.79 -11.65
C GLN A 3 -2.34 3.27 -11.36
N ARG A 4 -3.36 4.03 -10.93
CA ARG A 4 -3.23 5.45 -10.58
C ARG A 4 -2.85 5.69 -9.12
N CYS A 5 -2.86 4.63 -8.30
CA CYS A 5 -2.43 4.74 -6.92
C CYS A 5 -0.92 4.97 -6.83
N PRO A 6 -0.44 5.78 -5.87
CA PRO A 6 0.98 6.05 -5.74
C PRO A 6 1.78 4.77 -5.44
N LEU A 7 3.04 4.74 -5.86
CA LEU A 7 3.98 3.71 -5.44
C LEU A 7 4.36 3.93 -3.97
N ALA A 8 4.57 2.85 -3.24
CA ALA A 8 5.18 2.90 -1.92
C ALA A 8 6.70 3.09 -2.10
N GLU A 9 7.24 4.24 -1.69
CA GLU A 9 8.65 4.64 -1.92
C GLU A 9 9.64 3.54 -1.57
N LYS A 10 9.58 3.01 -0.34
CA LYS A 10 10.51 1.94 0.11
C LYS A 10 10.46 0.67 -0.73
N ALA A 11 9.30 0.30 -1.24
CA ALA A 11 9.17 -0.89 -2.08
C ALA A 11 9.66 -0.63 -3.51
N SER A 12 9.47 0.60 -3.99
CA SER A 12 10.01 1.06 -5.27
C SER A 12 11.54 1.04 -5.27
N ASP A 13 12.17 1.42 -4.16
CA ASP A 13 13.64 1.37 -3.99
C ASP A 13 14.21 -0.06 -4.10
N LEU A 14 13.38 -1.07 -3.80
CA LEU A 14 13.70 -2.50 -3.91
C LEU A 14 13.26 -3.11 -5.25
N GLY A 15 12.85 -2.30 -6.23
CA GLY A 15 12.37 -2.74 -7.53
C GLY A 15 10.97 -3.38 -7.51
N MET A 16 10.26 -3.31 -6.38
CA MET A 16 8.90 -3.84 -6.26
C MET A 16 7.88 -2.76 -6.63
N GLN A 17 6.99 -3.04 -7.58
CA GLN A 17 5.89 -2.14 -7.94
C GLN A 17 4.71 -2.23 -6.94
N VAL A 18 4.98 -2.02 -5.66
CA VAL A 18 3.94 -1.97 -4.62
C VAL A 18 3.31 -0.58 -4.63
N ARG A 19 1.98 -0.56 -4.64
CA ARG A 19 1.15 0.63 -4.58
C ARG A 19 0.42 0.69 -3.25
N TYR A 20 -0.07 1.88 -2.91
CA TYR A 20 -0.90 2.02 -1.72
C TYR A 20 -2.20 2.80 -1.95
N LEU A 21 -3.21 2.47 -1.16
CA LEU A 21 -4.48 3.18 -1.07
C LEU A 21 -4.73 3.60 0.38
N LEU A 22 -5.02 4.87 0.60
CA LEU A 22 -5.48 5.37 1.89
C LEU A 22 -6.99 5.16 2.01
N PHE A 23 -7.42 4.50 3.09
CA PHE A 23 -8.82 4.16 3.34
C PHE A 23 -9.22 4.49 4.78
N GLY A 24 -10.47 4.91 4.97
CA GLY A 24 -11.06 5.16 6.28
C GLY A 24 -12.57 5.26 6.20
N ILE A 25 -13.25 4.90 7.30
CA ILE A 25 -14.71 5.01 7.45
C ILE A 25 -14.99 6.31 8.23
N GLY A 26 -16.02 7.06 7.84
CA GLY A 26 -16.46 8.26 8.56
C GLY A 26 -15.85 9.60 8.09
N GLY A 27 -15.22 9.61 6.91
CA GLY A 27 -14.94 10.82 6.12
C GLY A 27 -13.86 11.79 6.63
N ALA A 28 -13.53 11.79 7.92
CA ALA A 28 -12.63 12.79 8.48
C ALA A 28 -11.15 12.53 8.14
N ARG A 29 -10.65 11.29 8.28
CA ARG A 29 -9.26 10.93 8.04
C ARG A 29 -9.13 9.46 7.63
N PRO A 30 -8.28 9.13 6.63
CA PRO A 30 -7.95 7.74 6.36
C PRO A 30 -7.21 7.13 7.56
N THR A 31 -7.70 6.00 8.04
CA THR A 31 -7.15 5.27 9.19
C THR A 31 -6.27 4.11 8.78
N HIS A 32 -6.37 3.66 7.52
CA HIS A 32 -5.64 2.52 7.00
C HIS A 32 -4.91 2.85 5.70
N ARG A 33 -3.79 2.16 5.49
CA ARG A 33 -3.04 2.10 4.25
C ARG A 33 -3.06 0.66 3.76
N ILE A 34 -3.58 0.45 2.57
CA ILE A 34 -3.66 -0.86 1.91
C ILE A 34 -2.51 -0.93 0.92
N LEU A 35 -1.58 -1.86 1.11
CA LEU A 35 -0.46 -2.13 0.21
C LEU A 35 -0.83 -3.25 -0.76
N PHE A 36 -0.61 -3.04 -2.05
CA PHE A 36 -1.01 -3.99 -3.07
C PHE A 36 -0.12 -3.94 -4.32
N GLN A 37 -0.17 -5.00 -5.11
CA GLN A 37 0.39 -5.08 -6.45
C GLN A 37 -0.74 -5.24 -7.48
N VAL A 38 -0.46 -4.81 -8.71
CA VAL A 38 -1.38 -4.96 -9.84
C VAL A 38 -0.73 -5.90 -10.85
N SER A 39 -1.39 -7.01 -11.16
CA SER A 39 -1.07 -7.87 -12.30
C SER A 39 -2.06 -7.60 -13.43
N ASP A 40 -1.91 -8.30 -14.56
CA ASP A 40 -2.79 -8.14 -15.72
C ASP A 40 -4.26 -8.50 -15.41
N THR A 41 -4.48 -9.42 -14.48
CA THR A 41 -5.81 -9.98 -14.19
C THR A 41 -6.32 -9.65 -12.79
N ALA A 42 -5.48 -9.14 -11.89
CA ALA A 42 -5.83 -9.04 -10.48
C ALA A 42 -5.12 -7.91 -9.73
N VAL A 43 -5.69 -7.59 -8.57
CA VAL A 43 -5.05 -6.79 -7.53
C VAL A 43 -4.72 -7.73 -6.37
N ASN A 44 -3.43 -7.85 -6.07
CA ASN A 44 -2.94 -8.67 -4.98
C ASN A 44 -2.72 -7.81 -3.74
N ILE A 45 -3.55 -7.98 -2.71
CA ILE A 45 -3.39 -7.26 -1.44
C ILE A 45 -2.26 -7.93 -0.65
N ILE A 46 -1.22 -7.16 -0.37
CA ILE A 46 -0.05 -7.64 0.38
C ILE A 46 -0.30 -7.45 1.88
N ARG A 47 -0.76 -6.26 2.26
CA ARG A 47 -0.93 -5.89 3.67
C ARG A 47 -1.96 -4.77 3.83
N VAL A 48 -2.67 -4.81 4.95
CA VAL A 48 -3.46 -3.67 5.44
C VAL A 48 -2.84 -3.23 6.75
N VAL A 49 -2.43 -1.97 6.86
CA VAL A 49 -1.82 -1.39 8.06
C VAL A 49 -2.58 -0.16 8.51
N HIS A 50 -2.55 0.13 9.81
CA HIS A 50 -3.07 1.40 10.31
C HIS A 50 -2.16 2.54 9.82
N ASN A 51 -2.72 3.67 9.38
CA ASN A 51 -1.95 4.77 8.79
C ASN A 51 -0.96 5.42 9.78
N ALA A 52 -1.19 5.26 11.09
CA ALA A 52 -0.26 5.69 12.13
C ALA A 52 0.91 4.72 12.37
N GLN A 53 0.89 3.52 11.79
CA GLN A 53 2.06 2.67 11.79
C GLN A 53 3.05 3.24 10.77
N SER A 54 4.16 3.79 11.27
CA SER A 54 5.34 4.06 10.46
C SER A 54 5.69 2.80 9.70
N ASP A 55 6.02 2.90 8.41
CA ASP A 55 6.36 1.75 7.56
C ASP A 55 7.35 0.86 8.30
N ILE A 56 6.85 -0.26 8.86
CA ILE A 56 7.67 -1.28 9.50
C ILE A 56 8.59 -1.76 8.39
N THR A 57 9.83 -1.29 8.47
CA THR A 57 10.99 -1.80 7.75
C THR A 57 11.16 -3.25 8.13
N GLY A 58 10.51 -4.12 7.37
CA GLY A 58 10.56 -5.57 7.52
C GLY A 58 10.17 -6.20 6.19
N LEU A 59 10.93 -5.85 5.14
CA LEU A 59 10.99 -6.66 3.92
C LEU A 59 12.21 -7.60 3.93
N ASN A 60 12.90 -7.72 5.07
CA ASN A 60 13.83 -8.79 5.34
C ASN A 60 13.46 -9.39 6.70
N GLU A 61 13.19 -10.70 6.66
CA GLU A 61 13.06 -11.68 7.77
C GLU A 61 11.77 -11.68 8.59
#